data_AF-A0A1I3T309-F1
#
_entry.id   AF-A0A1I3T309-F1
#
_cell.length_a   1.000
_cell.length_b   1.000
_cell.length_c   1.000
_cell.angle_alpha   90.00
_cell.angle_beta   90.00
_cell.angle_gamma   90.00
#
_symmetry.space_group_name_H-M   'P 1'
#
loop_
_entity.id
_entity.type
_entity.pdbx_description
1 polymer ?
#
loop_
_entity_poly.entity_id
_entity_poly.type
_entity_poly.pdbx_seq_one_letter_code
_entity_poly.pdbx_strand_id
1 'polypeptide(L)'
;MASDKVARLLADLASTGEDAAHIVSHGQDAYLADDAQGRLLRNAGERIVIKVSTVVERLPAEFTAEHPQVEWVKIQRMRNLVAHHYDKVQADFVWATLAHRIPGLVADVAGRAG
;
A
#
# COMPACT_ATOMS: atom_id res chain seq x y z
N MET A 1 20.31 -3.20 15.45
CA MET A 1 19.37 -3.70 16.49
C MET A 1 17.93 -3.54 15.98
N ALA A 2 16.88 -4.01 16.67
CA ALA A 2 15.49 -4.03 16.15
C ALA A 2 15.00 -2.67 15.57
N SER A 3 15.48 -1.55 16.11
CA SER A 3 15.22 -0.19 15.61
C SER A 3 15.69 0.04 14.15
N ASP A 4 16.89 -0.40 13.77
CA ASP A 4 17.39 -0.27 12.38
C ASP A 4 16.52 -1.04 11.37
N LYS A 5 15.95 -2.17 11.81
CA LYS A 5 15.03 -2.96 10.97
C LYS A 5 13.71 -2.21 10.77
N VAL A 6 13.15 -1.63 11.84
CA VAL A 6 11.91 -0.84 11.75
C VAL A 6 12.13 0.35 10.83
N ALA A 7 13.18 1.14 11.04
CA ALA A 7 13.51 2.30 10.21
C ALA A 7 13.57 1.95 8.72
N ARG A 8 14.23 0.83 8.36
CA ARG A 8 14.29 0.37 6.98
C ARG A 8 12.93 -0.06 6.42
N LEU A 9 12.11 -0.76 7.21
CA LEU A 9 10.75 -1.14 6.78
C LEU A 9 9.85 0.10 6.60
N LEU A 10 10.00 1.11 7.45
CA LEU A 10 9.26 2.38 7.30
C LEU A 10 9.72 3.16 6.07
N ALA A 11 11.03 3.16 5.76
CA ALA A 11 11.55 3.74 4.52
C ALA A 11 11.02 2.99 3.28
N ASP A 12 11.00 1.65 3.31
CA ASP A 12 10.43 0.83 2.23
C ASP A 12 8.93 1.16 2.02
N LEU A 13 8.20 1.37 3.11
CA LEU A 13 6.78 1.75 3.09
C LEU A 13 6.58 3.16 2.52
N ALA A 14 7.42 4.13 2.90
CA ALA A 14 7.38 5.49 2.38
C ALA A 14 7.63 5.53 0.87
N SER A 15 8.69 4.86 0.39
CA SER A 15 8.97 4.72 -1.05
C SER A 15 7.82 4.05 -1.81
N THR A 16 7.17 3.05 -1.21
CA THR A 16 5.99 2.41 -1.79
C THR A 16 4.79 3.37 -1.87
N GLY A 17 4.67 4.30 -0.92
CA GLY A 17 3.69 5.38 -0.96
C GLY A 17 3.95 6.39 -2.07
N GLU A 18 5.21 6.71 -2.34
CA GLU A 18 5.61 7.55 -3.49
C GLU A 18 5.24 6.88 -4.82
N ASP A 19 5.53 5.58 -4.97
CA ASP A 19 5.10 4.80 -6.13
C ASP A 19 3.57 4.84 -6.31
N ALA A 20 2.81 4.73 -5.20
CA ALA A 20 1.35 4.80 -5.22
C ALA A 20 0.87 6.18 -5.68
N ALA A 21 1.48 7.26 -5.15
CA ALA A 21 1.18 8.62 -5.54
C ALA A 21 1.48 8.88 -7.03
N HIS A 22 2.56 8.29 -7.56
CA HIS A 22 2.88 8.37 -8.98
C HIS A 22 1.78 7.73 -9.85
N ILE A 23 1.30 6.53 -9.51
CA ILE A 23 0.17 5.91 -10.23
C ILE A 23 -1.07 6.80 -10.15
N VAL A 24 -1.39 7.33 -8.97
CA VAL A 24 -2.56 8.20 -8.76
C VAL A 24 -2.47 9.48 -9.59
N SER A 25 -1.26 10.00 -9.83
CA SER A 25 -1.04 11.20 -10.65
C SER A 25 -1.45 11.04 -12.12
N HIS A 26 -1.54 9.81 -12.63
CA HIS A 26 -2.09 9.54 -13.97
C HIS A 26 -3.61 9.72 -14.07
N GLY A 27 -4.30 9.77 -12.93
CA GLY A 27 -5.76 9.92 -12.84
C GLY A 27 -6.52 8.59 -12.92
N GLN A 28 -7.72 8.60 -12.33
CA GLN A 28 -8.56 7.40 -12.22
C GLN A 28 -9.00 6.88 -13.59
N ASP A 29 -9.34 7.79 -14.51
CA ASP A 29 -9.77 7.42 -15.86
C ASP A 29 -8.67 6.67 -16.63
N ALA A 30 -7.42 7.13 -16.52
CA ALA A 30 -6.28 6.44 -17.15
C ALA A 30 -6.02 5.08 -16.51
N TYR A 31 -6.17 4.97 -15.19
CA TYR A 31 -6.04 3.70 -14.47
C TYR A 31 -7.13 2.68 -14.85
N LEU A 32 -8.37 3.12 -15.01
CA LEU A 32 -9.52 2.28 -15.35
C LEU A 32 -9.70 2.04 -16.86
N ALA A 33 -8.92 2.72 -17.70
CA ALA A 33 -8.97 2.55 -19.15
C ALA A 33 -8.79 1.08 -19.56
N ASP A 34 -9.57 0.63 -20.54
CA ASP A 34 -9.47 -0.71 -21.10
C ASP A 34 -8.46 -0.75 -22.26
N ASP A 35 -7.26 -0.24 -21.99
CA ASP A 35 -6.15 -0.22 -22.93
C ASP A 35 -4.87 -0.76 -22.29
N ALA A 36 -3.76 -0.73 -23.03
CA ALA A 36 -2.48 -1.23 -22.54
C ALA A 36 -1.98 -0.41 -21.34
N GLN A 37 -2.21 0.91 -21.33
CA GLN A 37 -1.74 1.78 -20.26
C GLN A 37 -2.51 1.53 -18.96
N GLY A 38 -3.84 1.47 -19.02
CA GLY A 38 -4.68 1.14 -17.87
C GLY A 38 -4.35 -0.23 -17.30
N ARG A 39 -4.09 -1.25 -18.15
CA ARG A 39 -3.63 -2.56 -17.67
C ARG A 39 -2.29 -2.49 -16.93
N LEU A 40 -1.31 -1.73 -17.44
CA LEU A 40 -0.02 -1.55 -16.78
C LEU A 40 -0.17 -0.84 -15.43
N LEU A 41 -0.99 0.22 -15.37
CA LEU A 41 -1.27 0.95 -14.14
C LEU A 41 -1.96 0.06 -13.08
N ARG A 42 -2.95 -0.76 -13.49
CA ARG A 42 -3.61 -1.73 -12.60
C ARG A 42 -2.64 -2.76 -12.05
N ASN A 43 -1.83 -3.39 -12.92
CA ASN A 43 -0.83 -4.37 -12.49
C ASN A 43 0.19 -3.79 -11.51
N ALA A 44 0.64 -2.55 -11.76
CA ALA A 44 1.54 -1.85 -10.85
C ALA A 44 0.84 -1.53 -9.51
N GLY A 45 -0.42 -1.10 -9.55
CA GLY A 45 -1.24 -0.84 -8.37
C GLY A 45 -1.43 -2.07 -7.49
N GLU A 46 -1.78 -3.20 -8.08
CA GLU A 46 -1.89 -4.50 -7.41
C GLU A 46 -0.57 -4.89 -6.73
N ARG A 47 0.55 -4.71 -7.44
CA ARG A 47 1.89 -4.99 -6.91
C ARG A 47 2.22 -4.14 -5.69
N ILE A 48 1.84 -2.86 -5.72
CA ILE A 48 2.03 -1.92 -4.60
C ILE A 48 1.23 -2.39 -3.37
N VAL A 49 -0.05 -2.77 -3.54
CA VAL A 49 -0.88 -3.27 -2.43
C VAL A 49 -0.28 -4.51 -1.78
N ILE A 50 0.27 -5.43 -2.59
CA ILE A 50 1.00 -6.61 -2.09
C ILE A 50 2.25 -6.18 -1.31
N LYS A 51 3.06 -5.26 -1.87
CA LYS A 51 4.30 -4.78 -1.24
C LYS A 51 4.02 -4.15 0.12
N VAL A 52 3.01 -3.28 0.23
CA VAL A 52 2.58 -2.68 1.51
C VAL A 52 2.21 -3.76 2.52
N SER A 53 1.36 -4.72 2.12
CA SER A 53 0.93 -5.80 3.02
C SER A 53 2.12 -6.62 3.54
N THR A 54 3.09 -6.93 2.67
CA THR A 54 4.31 -7.68 3.02
C THR A 54 5.23 -6.88 3.94
N VAL A 55 5.38 -5.57 3.75
CA VAL A 55 6.18 -4.73 4.64
C VAL A 55 5.55 -4.68 6.03
N VAL A 56 4.24 -4.48 6.11
CA VAL A 56 3.50 -4.45 7.39
C VAL A 56 3.54 -5.80 8.12
N GLU A 57 3.47 -6.93 7.41
CA GLU A 57 3.63 -8.27 7.99
C GLU A 57 5.02 -8.49 8.63
N ARG A 58 6.05 -7.76 8.18
CA ARG A 58 7.44 -7.89 8.66
C ARG A 58 7.77 -6.96 9.83
N LEU A 59 6.87 -6.03 10.17
CA LEU A 59 7.04 -5.15 11.33
C LEU A 59 7.07 -5.99 12.63
N PRO A 60 7.96 -5.66 13.59
CA PRO A 60 7.94 -6.30 14.90
C PRO A 60 6.61 -6.09 15.62
N ALA A 61 6.19 -7.09 16.41
CA ALA A 61 4.94 -7.01 17.18
C ALA A 61 4.95 -5.89 18.22
N GLU A 62 6.12 -5.57 18.78
CA GLU A 62 6.32 -4.44 19.72
C GLU A 62 5.92 -3.12 19.05
N PHE A 63 6.41 -2.85 17.84
CA PHE A 63 6.09 -1.63 17.09
C PHE A 63 4.60 -1.52 16.73
N THR A 64 3.97 -2.62 16.31
CA THR A 64 2.53 -2.58 15.98
C THR A 64 1.66 -2.42 17.23
N ALA A 65 2.09 -2.96 18.38
CA ALA A 65 1.41 -2.78 19.66
C ALA A 65 1.52 -1.34 20.20
N GLU A 66 2.63 -0.65 19.93
CA GLU A 66 2.82 0.78 20.28
C GLU A 66 2.01 1.74 19.41
N HIS A 67 1.42 1.24 18.32
CA HIS A 67 0.66 2.04 17.36
C HIS A 67 -0.71 1.44 17.06
N PRO A 68 -1.58 1.27 18.07
CA PRO A 68 -2.87 0.59 17.93
C PRO A 68 -3.90 1.38 17.11
N GLN A 69 -3.66 2.68 16.86
CA GLN A 69 -4.51 3.51 16.00
C GLN A 69 -4.46 3.08 14.52
N VAL A 70 -3.41 2.35 14.12
CA VAL A 70 -3.28 1.83 12.76
C VAL A 70 -3.94 0.46 12.69
N GLU A 71 -4.82 0.28 11.70
CA GLU A 71 -5.56 -0.96 11.49
C GLU A 71 -4.69 -2.05 10.84
N TRP A 72 -3.62 -2.49 11.52
CA TRP A 72 -2.58 -3.39 11.00
C TRP A 72 -3.14 -4.65 10.35
N VAL A 73 -4.12 -5.28 10.99
CA VAL A 73 -4.76 -6.51 10.50
C VAL A 73 -5.50 -6.25 9.18
N LYS A 74 -6.16 -5.10 9.03
CA LYS A 74 -6.85 -4.75 7.78
C LYS A 74 -5.83 -4.54 6.65
N ILE A 75 -4.73 -3.85 6.93
CA ILE A 75 -3.65 -3.61 5.96
C ILE A 75 -3.05 -4.94 5.47
N GLN A 76 -2.71 -5.84 6.39
CA GLN A 76 -2.14 -7.15 6.04
C GLN A 76 -3.07 -7.99 5.15
N ARG A 77 -4.39 -7.86 5.33
CA ARG A 77 -5.40 -8.60 4.56
C ARG A 77 -5.63 -8.04 3.15
N MET A 78 -5.14 -6.84 2.82
CA MET A 78 -5.37 -6.24 1.50
C MET A 78 -4.81 -7.08 0.35
N ARG A 79 -3.71 -7.83 0.56
CA ARG A 79 -3.16 -8.74 -0.45
C ARG A 79 -4.16 -9.81 -0.91
N ASN A 80 -5.06 -10.25 -0.04
CA ASN A 80 -6.03 -11.29 -0.36
C ASN A 80 -7.10 -10.75 -1.32
N LEU A 81 -7.34 -9.43 -1.31
CA LEU A 81 -8.30 -8.78 -2.20
C LEU A 81 -7.76 -8.67 -3.62
N VAL A 82 -6.43 -8.60 -3.78
CA VAL A 82 -5.74 -8.62 -5.09
C VAL A 82 -5.65 -10.04 -5.67
N ALA A 83 -5.56 -11.07 -4.82
CA ALA A 83 -5.40 -12.46 -5.25
C ALA A 83 -6.64 -13.09 -5.93
N HIS A 84 -7.81 -12.43 -5.86
CA HIS A 84 -9.07 -12.96 -6.36
C HIS A 84 -9.67 -12.05 -7.47
N HIS A 85 -9.33 -12.35 -8.73
CA HIS A 85 -9.93 -11.91 -10.02
C HIS A 85 -9.90 -10.43 -10.47
N TYR A 86 -9.46 -10.21 -11.72
CA TYR A 86 -9.40 -8.94 -12.48
C TYR A 86 -10.75 -8.32 -12.90
N ASP A 87 -11.76 -8.32 -12.02
CA ASP A 87 -12.99 -7.58 -12.33
C ASP A 87 -12.81 -6.07 -12.08
N LYS A 88 -13.71 -5.25 -12.65
CA LYS A 88 -13.68 -3.79 -12.46
C LYS A 88 -13.85 -3.38 -11.00
N VAL A 89 -14.60 -4.17 -10.21
CA VAL A 89 -14.83 -3.91 -8.78
C VAL A 89 -13.51 -4.01 -8.01
N GLN A 90 -12.65 -4.96 -8.36
CA GLN A 90 -11.30 -5.08 -7.82
C GLN A 90 -10.43 -3.88 -8.22
N ALA A 91 -10.49 -3.44 -9.49
CA ALA A 91 -9.73 -2.29 -9.96
C ALA A 91 -10.08 -1.00 -9.18
N ASP A 92 -11.37 -0.72 -8.97
CA ASP A 92 -11.83 0.42 -8.18
C ASP A 92 -11.36 0.35 -6.73
N PHE A 93 -11.38 -0.85 -6.13
CA PHE A 93 -10.88 -1.06 -4.78
C PHE A 93 -9.38 -0.81 -4.67
N VAL A 94 -8.58 -1.30 -5.62
CA VAL A 94 -7.13 -1.07 -5.65
C VAL A 94 -6.86 0.43 -5.84
N TRP A 95 -7.57 1.10 -6.75
CA TRP A 95 -7.47 2.55 -6.93
C TRP A 95 -7.71 3.31 -5.61
N ALA A 96 -8.83 3.05 -4.93
CA ALA A 96 -9.13 3.68 -3.64
C ALA A 96 -8.06 3.38 -2.56
N THR A 97 -7.43 2.21 -2.62
CA THR A 97 -6.34 1.85 -1.72
C THR A 97 -5.09 2.69 -2.00
N LEU A 98 -4.71 2.85 -3.27
CA LEU A 98 -3.59 3.69 -3.69
C LEU A 98 -3.83 5.17 -3.36
N ALA A 99 -5.03 5.68 -3.64
CA ALA A 99 -5.36 7.10 -3.50
C ALA A 99 -5.56 7.56 -2.05
N HIS A 100 -5.97 6.67 -1.15
CA HIS A 100 -6.39 7.07 0.20
C HIS A 100 -5.73 6.26 1.31
N ARG A 101 -5.75 4.93 1.23
CA ARG A 101 -5.32 4.07 2.35
C ARG A 101 -3.81 4.06 2.52
N ILE A 102 -3.06 3.94 1.43
CA ILE A 102 -1.60 3.90 1.48
C ILE A 102 -1.02 5.25 1.94
N PRO A 103 -1.45 6.41 1.40
CA PRO A 103 -1.00 7.70 1.92
C PRO A 103 -1.32 7.90 3.41
N GLY A 104 -2.52 7.49 3.85
CA GLY A 104 -2.90 7.53 5.27
C GLY A 104 -1.97 6.69 6.14
N LEU A 105 -1.68 5.44 5.73
CA LEU A 105 -0.73 4.58 6.41
C LEU A 105 0.68 5.19 6.48
N VAL A 106 1.18 5.76 5.38
CA VAL A 106 2.50 6.40 5.36
C VAL A 106 2.55 7.60 6.32
N ALA A 107 1.51 8.44 6.33
CA ALA A 107 1.40 9.55 7.27
C ALA A 107 1.34 9.07 8.73
N ASP A 108 0.62 7.98 8.98
CA ASP A 108 0.51 7.35 10.29
C ASP A 108 1.81 6.72 10.79
N VAL A 109 2.84 6.57 9.97
CA VAL A 109 4.13 5.97 10.43
C VAL A 109 5.34 6.88 10.23
N ALA A 110 5.27 7.89 9.37
CA ALA A 110 6.39 8.79 9.06
C ALA A 110 6.95 9.54 10.29
N GLY A 111 6.11 9.88 11.27
CA GLY A 111 6.53 10.56 12.50
C GLY A 111 7.06 9.63 13.61
N ARG A 112 7.15 8.33 13.36
CA ARG A 112 7.39 7.28 14.38
C ARG A 112 8.68 6.49 14.15
N ALA A 113 9.53 6.98 13.25
CA ALA A 113 10.82 6.39 12.92
C ALA A 113 11.97 6.84 13.86
N GLY A 114 11.65 7.62 14.91
CA GLY A 114 12.62 8.20 15.86
C GLY A 114 12.57 7.53 17.22
#